data_AF-A0A286B0I0-F1
#
_entry.id   AF-A0A286B0I0-F1
#
_cell.length_a   1.000
_cell.length_b   1.000
_cell.length_c   1.000
_cell.angle_alpha   90.00
_cell.angle_beta   90.00
_cell.angle_gamma   90.00
#
_symmetry.space_group_name_H-M   'P 1'
#
loop_
_entity.id
_entity.type
_entity.pdbx_description
1 polymer ?
#
loop_
_entity_poly.entity_id
_entity_poly.type
_entity_poly.pdbx_seq_one_letter_code
_entity_poly.pdbx_strand_id
1 'polypeptide(L)' 'MKTARNSVRRVPNGAVSDKPIAVRLHPEELERFKSRAAREQRSMASVLRLAALRGLDECDRTNTLLAS' A
#
# COMPACT_ATOMS: atom_id res chain seq x y z
N MET A 1 17.45 -39.36 19.60
CA MET A 1 16.74 -38.76 18.45
C MET A 1 16.89 -37.25 18.54
N LYS A 2 17.50 -36.58 17.56
CA LYS A 2 17.68 -35.12 17.56
C LYS A 2 16.50 -34.48 16.85
N THR A 3 15.72 -33.66 17.56
CA THR A 3 14.57 -32.94 17.00
C THR A 3 15.08 -31.84 16.06
N ALA A 4 14.77 -31.96 14.77
CA ALA A 4 15.07 -30.92 13.79
C ALA A 4 14.31 -29.64 14.16
N ARG A 5 15.03 -28.55 14.41
CA ARG A 5 14.44 -27.23 14.60
C ARG A 5 13.85 -26.77 13.26
N ASN A 6 12.52 -26.72 13.18
CA ASN A 6 11.82 -26.05 12.08
C ASN A 6 12.34 -24.61 11.98
N SER A 7 13.06 -24.31 10.90
CA SER A 7 13.41 -22.94 10.53
C SER A 7 12.12 -22.20 10.19
N VAL A 8 11.55 -21.50 11.15
CA VAL A 8 10.40 -20.62 10.94
C VAL A 8 10.82 -19.59 9.89
N ARG A 9 10.28 -19.73 8.68
CA ARG A 9 10.48 -18.82 7.55
C ARG A 9 9.93 -17.47 8.01
N ARG A 10 10.81 -16.54 8.40
CA ARG A 10 10.41 -15.19 8.83
C ARG A 10 9.91 -14.43 7.61
N VAL A 11 8.61 -14.47 7.39
CA VAL A 11 7.92 -13.48 6.57
C VAL A 11 8.18 -12.09 7.16
N PRO A 12 8.42 -11.05 6.34
CA PRO A 12 8.60 -9.69 6.83
C PRO A 12 7.42 -9.27 7.72
N ASN A 13 7.70 -8.58 8.82
CA ASN A 13 6.67 -8.06 9.71
C ASN A 13 5.67 -7.22 8.90
N GLY A 14 4.39 -7.62 8.90
CA GLY A 14 3.32 -6.94 8.17
C GLY A 14 2.90 -7.60 6.86
N ALA A 15 3.70 -8.53 6.30
CA ALA A 15 3.38 -9.21 5.04
C ALA A 15 2.19 -10.18 5.12
N VAL A 16 1.80 -10.60 6.34
CA VAL A 16 0.75 -11.61 6.58
C VAL A 16 -0.28 -11.12 7.61
N SER A 17 -0.37 -9.80 7.80
CA SER A 17 -1.16 -9.19 8.86
C SER A 17 -2.30 -8.38 8.25
N ASP A 18 -3.53 -8.63 8.68
CA ASP A 18 -4.73 -7.85 8.31
C ASP A 18 -4.73 -6.42 8.90
N LYS A 19 -3.61 -6.00 9.50
CA LYS A 19 -3.47 -4.69 10.14
C LYS A 19 -3.37 -3.61 9.06
N PRO A 20 -4.14 -2.52 9.17
CA PRO A 20 -4.03 -1.38 8.26
C PRO A 20 -2.60 -0.83 8.24
N ILE A 21 -2.10 -0.55 7.04
CA ILE A 21 -0.82 0.14 6.84
C ILE A 21 -1.08 1.64 6.83
N ALA A 22 -0.47 2.38 7.75
CA ALA A 22 -0.56 3.83 7.78
C ALA A 22 0.31 4.44 6.66
N VAL A 23 -0.28 5.33 5.87
CA VAL A 23 0.41 6.09 4.82
C VAL A 23 0.62 7.52 5.29
N ARG A 24 1.85 8.02 5.19
CA ARG A 24 2.16 9.43 5.41
C ARG A 24 1.98 10.17 4.09
N LEU A 25 1.28 11.29 4.14
CA LEU A 25 1.05 12.18 3.01
C LEU A 25 1.55 13.57 3.39
N HIS A 26 2.09 14.28 2.42
CA HIS A 26 2.30 15.71 2.56
C HIS A 26 0.95 16.43 2.71
N PRO A 27 0.91 17.62 3.36
CA PRO A 27 -0.34 18.35 3.58
C PRO A 27 -1.10 18.63 2.27
N GLU A 28 -0.41 18.97 1.20
CA GLU A 28 -1.00 19.21 -0.12
C GLU A 28 -1.61 17.95 -0.75
N GLU A 29 -0.98 16.78 -0.54
CA GLU A 29 -1.49 15.50 -1.02
C GLU A 29 -2.73 15.10 -0.23
N LEU A 30 -2.69 15.28 1.10
CA LEU A 30 -3.81 14.99 1.99
C LEU A 30 -5.07 15.75 1.57
N GLU A 31 -4.95 17.05 1.30
CA GLU A 31 -6.09 17.87 0.86
C GLU A 31 -6.63 17.45 -0.52
N ARG A 32 -5.75 17.07 -1.45
CA ARG A 32 -6.16 16.49 -2.74
C ARG A 32 -6.95 15.19 -2.56
N PHE A 33 -6.48 14.29 -1.70
CA PHE A 33 -7.18 13.03 -1.43
C PHE A 33 -8.51 13.23 -0.71
N LYS A 34 -8.58 14.15 0.27
CA LYS A 34 -9.85 14.50 0.95
C LYS A 34 -10.87 15.08 -0.02
N SER A 35 -10.47 16.05 -0.84
CA SER A 35 -11.35 16.67 -1.84
C SER A 35 -11.90 15.62 -2.82
N ARG A 36 -11.04 14.71 -3.28
CA ARG A 36 -11.43 13.64 -4.19
C ARG A 36 -12.37 12.62 -3.53
N ALA A 37 -12.09 12.25 -2.29
CA ALA A 37 -12.94 11.37 -1.49
C ALA A 37 -14.35 11.95 -1.28
N ALA A 38 -14.43 13.25 -0.97
CA ALA A 38 -15.71 13.95 -0.85
C ALA A 38 -16.48 13.97 -2.18
N ARG A 39 -15.80 14.30 -3.29
CA ARG A 39 -16.42 14.33 -4.64
C ARG A 39 -16.95 12.97 -5.08
N GLU A 40 -16.21 11.90 -4.79
CA GLU A 40 -16.54 10.54 -5.20
C GLU A 40 -17.43 9.80 -4.16
N GLN A 41 -17.79 10.44 -3.04
CA GLN A 41 -18.54 9.87 -1.92
C GLN A 41 -17.93 8.56 -1.38
N ARG A 42 -16.60 8.54 -1.24
CA ARG A 42 -15.82 7.36 -0.81
C ARG A 42 -14.99 7.67 0.42
N SER A 43 -14.57 6.62 1.13
CA SER A 43 -13.58 6.77 2.18
C SER A 43 -12.22 7.14 1.58
N MET A 44 -11.42 7.92 2.32
CA MET A 44 -10.07 8.30 1.88
C MET A 44 -9.18 7.08 1.64
N ALA A 45 -9.31 6.03 2.48
CA ALA A 45 -8.59 4.78 2.31
C ALA A 45 -8.94 4.07 0.99
N SER A 46 -10.21 4.10 0.56
CA SER A 46 -10.62 3.52 -0.71
C SER A 46 -10.03 4.28 -1.89
N VAL A 47 -10.05 5.62 -1.85
CA VAL A 47 -9.46 6.45 -2.90
C VAL A 47 -7.95 6.25 -2.98
N LEU A 48 -7.25 6.22 -1.84
CA LEU A 48 -5.81 5.95 -1.78
C LEU A 48 -5.47 4.58 -2.36
N ARG A 49 -6.22 3.54 -2.00
CA ARG A 49 -6.03 2.19 -2.55
C ARG A 49 -6.17 2.18 -4.07
N LEU A 50 -7.20 2.82 -4.62
CA LEU A 50 -7.44 2.86 -6.06
C LEU A 50 -6.35 3.65 -6.80
N ALA A 51 -5.90 4.77 -6.23
CA ALA A 51 -4.80 5.53 -6.78
C ALA A 51 -3.50 4.70 -6.80
N ALA A 52 -3.19 4.00 -5.71
CA ALA A 52 -2.01 3.14 -5.63
C ALA A 52 -2.04 2.00 -6.64
N LEU A 53 -3.17 1.29 -6.78
CA LEU A 53 -3.32 0.20 -7.76
C LEU A 53 -3.15 0.70 -9.19
N ARG A 54 -3.78 1.83 -9.54
CA ARG A 54 -3.62 2.43 -10.88
C ARG A 54 -2.18 2.88 -11.16
N GLY A 55 -1.49 3.40 -10.14
CA GLY A 55 -0.08 3.77 -10.26
C GLY A 55 0.81 2.55 -10.49
N LEU A 56 0.56 1.44 -9.80
CA LEU A 56 1.27 0.17 -10.02
C LEU A 56 1.06 -0.34 -11.45
N ASP A 57 -0.18 -0.37 -11.93
CA ASP A 57 -0.48 -0.80 -13.31
C ASP A 57 0.24 0.07 -14.36
N GLU A 58 0.41 1.37 -14.10
CA GLU A 58 1.14 2.29 -14.97
C GLU A 58 2.65 2.02 -14.95
N CYS A 59 3.22 1.79 -13.77
CA CYS A 59 4.62 1.41 -13.61
C CYS A 59 4.92 0.10 -14.36
N ASP A 60 4.06 -0.91 -14.20
CA ASP A 60 4.20 -2.20 -14.87
C ASP A 60 4.11 -2.03 -16.40
N ARG A 61 3.19 -1.20 -16.89
CA ARG A 61 3.06 -0.93 -18.34
C ARG A 61 4.26 -0.20 -18.92
N THR A 62 4.79 0.78 -18.19
CA THR A 62 5.89 1.63 -18.67
C THR A 62 7.26 1.04 -18.37
N ASN A 63 7.32 -0.09 -17.64
CA ASN A 63 8.54 -0.66 -17.07
C ASN A 63 9.34 0.36 -16.25
N THR A 64 8.65 1.34 -15.68
CA THR A 64 9.25 2.39 -14.85
C THR A 64 9.24 1.90 -13.41
N LEU A 65 10.42 1.79 -12.81
CA LEU A 65 10.51 1.45 -11.39
C LEU A 65 9.94 2.60 -10.55
N LEU A 66 9.26 2.26 -9.45
CA LEU A 66 8.75 3.21 -8.46
C LEU A 66 9.85 3.97 -7.68
N ALA A 67 11.11 3.83 -8.10
CA ALA A 67 12.25 4.53 -7.57
C ALA A 67 13.04 5.16 -8.72
N SER A 68 13.20 6.48 -8.66
CA SER A 68 14.27 7.25 -9.30
C SER A 68 14.80 8.22 -8.26
#